data_AF-Q0F4X8-F1
#
_entry.id   AF-Q0F4X8-F1
#
_cell.length_a   1.000
_cell.length_b   1.000
_cell.length_c   1.000
_cell.angle_alpha   90.00
_cell.angle_beta   90.00
_cell.angle_gamma   90.00
#
_symmetry.space_group_name_H-M   'P 1'
#
loop_
_entity.id
_entity.type
_entity.pdbx_description
1 polymer ?
#
loop_
_entity_poly.entity_id
_entity_poly.type
_entity_poly.pdbx_seq_one_letter_code
_entity_poly.pdbx_strand_id
1 'polypeptide(L)'
;MIHYNLKCNNDHTFSSWFDSLDAFDKLEKTKMLSCPTCGSDRIKRAMMSPQVSPSRTKQAFSLSKPNSEIEKKISEVRKKVEAESEDV
;
A
#
# COMPACT_ATOMS: atom_id res chain seq x y z
N MET A 1 18.45 11.98 -4.44
CA MET A 1 17.05 11.59 -4.72
C MET A 1 16.58 10.56 -3.69
N ILE A 2 15.57 10.92 -2.91
CA ILE A 2 15.01 10.16 -1.78
C ILE A 2 13.57 9.80 -2.12
N HIS A 3 13.18 8.55 -1.86
CA HIS A 3 11.80 8.08 -1.99
C HIS A 3 11.04 8.34 -0.70
N TYR A 4 9.93 9.06 -0.79
CA TYR A 4 9.05 9.33 0.35
C TYR A 4 7.66 8.73 0.12
N ASN A 5 7.10 8.16 1.19
CA ASN A 5 5.69 7.80 1.27
C ASN A 5 4.90 8.94 1.92
N LEU A 6 3.86 9.38 1.23
CA LEU A 6 3.03 10.51 1.58
C LEU A 6 1.59 10.05 1.73
N LYS A 7 0.88 10.67 2.68
CA LYS A 7 -0.53 10.37 2.97
C LYS A 7 -1.32 11.67 2.99
N CYS A 8 -2.42 11.74 2.26
CA CYS A 8 -3.32 12.89 2.31
C CYS A 8 -4.37 12.74 3.43
N ASN A 9 -5.12 13.81 3.71
CA ASN A 9 -6.17 13.80 4.72
C ASN A 9 -7.35 12.86 4.39
N ASN A 10 -7.48 12.42 3.14
CA ASN A 10 -8.50 11.47 2.68
C ASN A 10 -8.00 10.02 2.65
N ASP A 11 -6.97 9.72 3.43
CA ASP A 11 -6.36 8.39 3.55
C ASP A 11 -5.67 7.83 2.28
N HIS A 12 -5.54 8.62 1.21
CA HIS A 12 -4.78 8.19 0.04
C HIS A 12 -3.29 8.19 0.33
N THR A 13 -2.64 7.06 0.05
CA THR A 13 -1.20 6.88 0.21
C THR A 13 -0.56 6.84 -1.17
N PHE A 14 0.48 7.64 -1.37
CA PHE A 14 1.21 7.71 -2.63
C PHE A 14 2.69 7.94 -2.37
N SER A 15 3.52 7.69 -3.38
CA SER A 15 4.96 7.85 -3.25
C SER A 15 5.51 8.83 -4.28
N SER A 16 6.50 9.62 -3.87
CA SER A 16 7.13 10.62 -4.71
C SER A 16 8.63 10.72 -4.44
N TRP A 17 9.37 11.09 -5.47
CA TRP A 17 10.80 11.29 -5.43
C TRP A 17 11.09 12.75 -5.15
N PHE A 18 11.95 13.01 -4.17
CA PHE A 18 12.41 14.35 -3.83
C PHE A 18 13.93 14.40 -3.89
N ASP A 19 14.48 15.56 -4.22
CA ASP A 19 15.92 15.70 -4.33
C ASP A 19 16.61 15.50 -2.96
N SER A 20 16.04 16.13 -1.93
CA SER A 20 16.50 16.11 -0.54
C SER A 20 15.34 16.28 0.46
N LEU A 21 15.55 16.00 1.75
CA LEU A 21 14.56 16.22 2.82
C LEU A 21 14.15 17.70 2.94
N ASP A 22 15.13 18.61 2.81
CA ASP A 22 14.89 20.06 2.89
C ASP A 22 13.99 20.57 1.74
N ALA A 23 14.11 19.96 0.55
CA ALA A 23 13.24 20.26 -0.58
C ALA A 23 11.79 19.86 -0.30
N PHE A 24 11.57 18.71 0.35
CA PHE A 24 10.24 18.31 0.79
C PHE A 24 9.66 19.28 1.83
N ASP A 25 10.44 19.64 2.86
CA ASP A 25 10.01 20.53 3.94
C ASP A 25 9.62 21.93 3.41
N LYS A 26 10.38 22.46 2.44
CA LYS A 26 10.05 23.70 1.72
C LYS A 26 8.73 23.59 0.95
N LEU A 27 8.50 22.49 0.24
CA LEU A 27 7.27 22.26 -0.54
C LEU A 27 6.04 22.06 0.37
N GLU A 28 6.21 21.40 1.52
CA GLU A 28 5.17 21.25 2.53
C GLU A 28 4.80 22.61 3.16
N LYS A 29 5.80 23.42 3.56
CA LYS A 29 5.60 24.76 4.12
C LYS A 29 4.89 25.71 3.15
N THR A 30 5.20 25.60 1.86
CA THR A 30 4.58 26.40 0.80
C THR A 30 3.26 25.82 0.29
N LYS A 31 2.82 24.67 0.82
CA LYS A 31 1.60 23.95 0.41
C LYS A 31 1.53 23.69 -1.10
N MET A 32 2.68 23.53 -1.75
CA MET A 32 2.78 23.22 -3.19
C MET A 32 2.70 21.73 -3.49
N LEU A 33 2.42 20.91 -2.48
CA LEU A 33 2.18 19.48 -2.64
C LEU A 33 0.67 19.26 -2.82
N SER A 34 0.28 18.47 -3.82
CA SER A 34 -1.12 18.12 -4.05
C SER A 34 -1.30 16.62 -4.22
N CYS A 35 -2.36 16.08 -3.63
CA CYS A 35 -2.68 14.66 -3.76
C CYS A 35 -3.12 14.36 -5.20
N PRO A 36 -2.49 13.39 -5.90
CA PRO A 36 -2.85 13.07 -7.29
C PRO A 36 -4.26 12.47 -7.42
N THR A 37 -4.86 11.99 -6.33
CA THR A 37 -6.18 11.34 -6.35
C THR A 37 -7.32 12.29 -6.02
N CYS A 38 -7.13 13.25 -5.10
CA CYS A 38 -8.20 14.14 -4.64
C CYS A 38 -7.88 15.64 -4.74
N GLY A 39 -6.67 16.02 -5.13
CA GLY A 39 -6.26 17.42 -5.24
C GLY A 39 -6.06 18.15 -3.90
N SER A 40 -6.16 17.47 -2.76
CA SER A 40 -5.92 18.10 -1.46
C SER A 40 -4.46 18.53 -1.30
N ASP A 41 -4.26 19.74 -0.78
CA ASP A 41 -2.98 20.34 -0.40
C ASP A 41 -2.45 19.85 0.96
N ARG A 42 -3.29 19.14 1.72
CA ARG A 42 -2.97 18.62 3.05
C ARG A 42 -2.34 17.24 2.94
N ILE A 43 -1.04 17.23 2.67
CA ILE A 43 -0.22 16.03 2.63
C ILE A 43 0.64 15.97 3.88
N LYS A 44 0.70 14.79 4.50
CA LYS A 44 1.59 14.48 5.61
C LYS A 44 2.54 13.37 5.18
N ARG A 45 3.75 13.37 5.74
CA ARG A 45 4.64 12.21 5.62
C ARG A 45 3.99 11.03 6.31
N ALA A 46 3.81 9.93 5.58
CA ALA A 46 3.41 8.68 6.22
C ALA A 46 4.55 8.29 7.18
N MET A 47 4.22 8.10 8.45
CA MET A 47 5.18 7.78 9.50
C MET A 47 6.04 6.60 9.04
N MET A 48 7.36 6.80 8.95
CA MET A 48 8.28 5.74 8.55
C MET A 48 8.33 4.75 9.71
N SER A 49 7.52 3.69 9.64
CA SER A 49 7.57 2.64 10.65
C SER A 49 8.90 1.89 10.47
N PRO A 50 9.79 1.86 11.46
CA PRO A 50 10.98 1.04 11.37
C PRO A 50 10.53 -0.41 11.13
N GLN A 51 11.19 -1.11 10.21
CA GLN A 51 11.01 -2.55 10.08
C GLN A 51 11.56 -3.21 11.34
N VAL A 52 10.72 -3.35 12.36
CA VAL A 52 11.01 -4.19 13.50
C VAL A 52 11.05 -5.63 12.99
N SER A 53 12.25 -6.20 12.93
CA SER A 53 12.39 -7.64 12.74
C SER A 53 11.70 -8.31 13.93
N PRO A 54 10.67 -9.17 13.73
CA PRO A 54 10.03 -9.82 14.85
C PRO A 54 11.05 -10.71 15.57
N SER A 55 11.33 -10.40 16.83
CA SER A 55 12.07 -11.26 17.75
C SER A 55 11.35 -12.61 17.81
N ARG A 56 11.96 -13.63 17.22
CA ARG A 56 11.75 -15.07 17.45
C ARG A 56 10.41 -15.46 18.12
N THR A 57 9.30 -15.29 17.42
CA THR A 57 8.16 -16.22 17.43
C THR A 57 7.43 -16.00 16.10
N LYS A 58 7.91 -16.71 15.07
CA LYS A 58 7.15 -16.89 13.84
C LYS A 58 5.91 -17.73 14.17
N GLN A 59 4.81 -17.09 14.54
CA GLN A 59 3.57 -17.53 13.91
C GLN A 59 3.63 -16.93 12.52
N ALA A 60 4.16 -17.73 11.59
CA ALA A 60 4.01 -17.45 10.19
C ALA A 60 2.50 -17.45 9.92
N PHE A 61 1.87 -16.27 9.93
CA PHE A 61 0.63 -16.06 9.21
C PHE A 61 1.00 -16.18 7.74
N SER A 62 1.12 -17.43 7.28
CA SER A 62 1.25 -17.70 5.86
C SER A 62 -0.07 -17.30 5.24
N LEU A 63 -0.05 -16.20 4.47
CA LEU A 63 -1.13 -15.89 3.52
C LEU A 63 -1.24 -16.97 2.43
N SER A 64 -0.38 -17.98 2.45
CA SER A 64 -0.42 -19.18 1.63
C SER A 64 -1.62 -20.10 1.90
N LYS A 65 -2.44 -19.83 2.93
CA LYS A 65 -3.65 -20.60 3.20
C LYS A 65 -4.87 -19.67 3.35
N PRO A 66 -5.97 -19.92 2.63
CA PRO A 66 -7.20 -19.16 2.81
C PRO A 66 -7.71 -19.38 4.24
N ASN A 67 -7.84 -18.28 4.99
CA ASN A 67 -8.22 -18.30 6.41
C ASN A 67 -9.70 -17.91 6.59
N SER A 68 -10.42 -17.63 5.49
CA SER A 68 -11.83 -17.26 5.49
C SER A 68 -12.67 -18.23 4.64
N GLU A 69 -13.91 -18.48 5.07
CA GLU A 69 -14.88 -19.31 4.33
C GLU A 69 -15.18 -18.77 2.93
N ILE A 70 -15.02 -17.45 2.75
CA ILE A 70 -15.21 -16.75 1.47
C ILE A 70 -14.11 -17.14 0.47
N GLU A 71 -12.86 -17.24 0.92
CA GLU A 71 -11.72 -17.57 0.07
C GLU A 71 -11.76 -19.04 -0.40
N LYS A 72 -12.30 -19.94 0.42
CA LYS A 72 -12.54 -21.34 0.03
C LYS A 72 -13.56 -21.44 -1.10
N LYS A 73 -14.70 -20.74 -0.98
CA LYS A 73 -15.74 -20.68 -2.03
C LYS A 73 -15.19 -20.11 -3.34
N ILE A 74 -14.36 -19.06 -3.27
CA ILE A 74 -13.71 -18.48 -4.46
C ILE A 74 -12.77 -19.49 -5.14
N SER A 75 -12.03 -20.30 -4.37
CA SER A 75 -11.14 -21.33 -4.94
C SER A 75 -11.91 -22.48 -5.63
N GLU A 76 -13.07 -22.85 -5.10
CA GLU A 76 -13.92 -23.89 -5.69
C GLU A 76 -14.57 -23.41 -6.99
N VAL A 77 -15.06 -22.17 -7.00
CA VAL A 77 -15.58 -21.52 -8.20
C VAL A 77 -14.49 -21.42 -9.27
N ARG A 78 -13.26 -21.03 -8.91
CA ARG A 78 -12.13 -20.97 -9.84
C ARG A 78 -11.83 -22.32 -10.49
N LYS A 79 -11.78 -23.41 -9.72
CA LYS A 79 -11.55 -24.76 -10.26
C LYS A 79 -12.66 -25.20 -11.20
N LYS A 80 -13.91 -24.85 -10.88
CA LYS A 80 -15.06 -25.18 -11.72
C LYS A 80 -15.00 -24.43 -13.05
N VAL A 81 -14.64 -23.14 -13.02
CA VAL A 81 -14.42 -22.32 -14.23
C VAL A 81 -13.26 -22.87 -15.07
N GLU A 82 -12.14 -23.28 -14.45
CA GLU A 82 -11.00 -23.88 -15.17
C GLU A 82 -11.36 -25.24 -15.80
N ALA A 83 -12.25 -26.02 -15.20
CA ALA A 83 -12.68 -27.32 -15.73
C ALA A 83 -13.80 -27.22 -16.80
N GLU A 84 -14.66 -26.20 -16.71
CA GLU A 84 -15.72 -25.93 -17.68
C GLU A 84 -15.30 -24.98 -18.81
N SER A 85 -14.10 -24.38 -18.73
CA SER A 85 -13.55 -23.54 -19.78
C SER A 85 -12.96 -24.39 -20.89
N GLU A 86 -13.73 -24.59 -21.95
CA GLU A 86 -13.23 -25.07 -23.24
C GLU A 86 -12.23 -24.04 -23.79
N ASP A 87 -10.99 -24.47 -24.06
CA ASP A 87 -9.91 -23.66 -24.61
C ASP A 87 -10.25 -23.37 -26.09
N VAL A 88 -10.75 -22.16 -26.37
CA VAL A 88 -11.01 -21.66 -27.74
C VAL A 88 -9.79 -20.98 -28.31
#